data_AF-A0A2T0LRY4-F1
#
_entry.id   AF-A0A2T0LRY4-F1
#
_cell.length_a   1.000
_cell.length_b   1.000
_cell.length_c   1.000
_cell.angle_alpha   90.00
_cell.angle_beta   90.00
_cell.angle_gamma   90.00
#
_symmetry.space_group_name_H-M   'P 1'
#
loop_
_entity.id
_entity.type
_entity.pdbx_description
1 polymer ?
#
loop_
_entity_poly.entity_id
_entity_poly.type
_entity_poly.pdbx_seq_one_letter_code
_entity_poly.pdbx_strand_id
1 'polypeptide(L)'
;MVEALRYEPCSPACANWLRYGIQPKSAKAGMLPGRCRGKAHKAEHLGYAGRRILVSRKWSNKTLREHKADRRAWVLDMLGLSDETVTDPHRYVWRPVSSKDPNRTPLAKRLLREVANRRRTRARLIELQARADGHPVPSSALEVAA
;
A
#
# COMPACT_ATOMS: atom_id res chain seq x y z
N MET A 1 7.96 18.19 -23.57
CA MET A 1 7.83 18.13 -22.08
C MET A 1 8.73 17.08 -21.43
N VAL A 2 8.94 15.90 -22.03
CA VAL A 2 9.79 14.83 -21.43
C VAL A 2 11.30 15.17 -21.40
N GLU A 3 11.78 15.98 -22.34
CA GLU A 3 13.21 16.31 -22.45
C GLU A 3 13.76 17.09 -21.24
N ALA A 4 12.97 18.01 -20.67
CA ALA A 4 13.38 18.83 -19.52
C ALA A 4 13.72 17.97 -18.28
N LEU A 5 13.04 16.83 -18.13
CA LEU A 5 13.19 15.91 -17.00
C LEU A 5 14.54 15.18 -17.00
N ARG A 6 15.25 15.16 -18.14
CA ARG A 6 16.62 14.65 -18.22
C ARG A 6 17.59 15.54 -17.44
N TYR A 7 17.32 16.83 -17.39
CA TYR A 7 18.24 17.83 -16.85
C TYR A 7 17.83 18.38 -15.50
N GLU A 8 16.55 18.42 -15.18
CA GLU A 8 16.09 18.84 -13.88
C GLU A 8 16.55 17.88 -12.76
N PRO A 9 16.83 18.35 -11.54
CA PRO A 9 17.10 17.47 -10.40
C PRO A 9 15.85 16.68 -9.95
N CYS A 10 15.99 15.41 -9.59
CA CYS A 10 14.86 14.58 -9.10
C CYS A 10 14.78 14.44 -7.56
N SER A 11 15.84 14.81 -6.85
CA SER A 11 15.94 14.77 -5.38
C SER A 11 17.13 15.62 -4.90
N PRO A 12 17.25 15.93 -3.59
CA PRO A 12 18.41 16.63 -3.05
C PRO A 12 19.77 15.95 -3.30
N ALA A 13 19.76 14.64 -3.58
CA ALA A 13 20.96 13.83 -3.86
C ALA A 13 21.27 13.70 -5.37
N CYS A 14 20.49 14.35 -6.24
CA CYS A 14 20.58 14.15 -7.69
C CYS A 14 21.87 14.78 -8.28
N ALA A 15 22.60 14.03 -9.11
CA ALA A 15 23.80 14.53 -9.80
C ALA A 15 23.51 15.70 -10.76
N ASN A 16 22.25 15.92 -11.16
CA ASN A 16 21.88 17.05 -12.00
C ASN A 16 22.03 18.40 -11.30
N TRP A 17 22.09 18.46 -9.97
CA TRP A 17 22.42 19.71 -9.26
C TRP A 17 23.78 20.29 -9.69
N LEU A 18 24.73 19.43 -10.08
CA LEU A 18 26.03 19.85 -10.57
C LEU A 18 25.95 20.68 -11.87
N ARG A 19 24.86 20.53 -12.67
CA ARG A 19 24.64 21.38 -13.86
C ARG A 19 24.36 22.84 -13.49
N TYR A 20 23.91 23.07 -12.26
CA TYR A 20 23.54 24.38 -11.73
C TYR A 20 24.59 24.90 -10.73
N GLY A 21 25.77 24.25 -10.64
CA GLY A 21 26.81 24.59 -9.66
C GLY A 21 26.45 24.26 -8.21
N ILE A 22 25.38 23.51 -7.96
CA ILE A 22 24.92 23.16 -6.61
C ILE A 22 25.45 21.78 -6.23
N GLN A 23 26.06 21.66 -5.06
CA GLN A 23 26.53 20.38 -4.54
C GLN A 23 25.34 19.53 -4.05
N PRO A 24 25.14 18.30 -4.57
CA PRO A 24 24.10 17.41 -4.07
C PRO A 24 24.36 17.00 -2.61
N LYS A 25 23.29 16.72 -1.85
CA LYS A 25 23.35 16.27 -0.44
C LYS A 25 24.26 15.04 -0.21
N SER A 26 24.44 14.19 -1.22
CA SER A 26 25.29 13.00 -1.16
C SER A 26 26.26 12.96 -2.33
N ALA A 27 27.00 14.06 -2.54
CA ALA A 27 28.03 14.15 -3.57
C ALA A 27 29.10 13.07 -3.38
N LYS A 28 29.52 12.43 -4.48
CA LYS A 28 30.56 11.38 -4.49
C LYS A 28 31.51 11.61 -5.66
N ALA A 29 32.76 11.16 -5.50
CA ALA A 29 33.73 11.11 -6.60
C ALA A 29 33.13 10.34 -7.79
N GLY A 30 33.30 10.90 -9.00
CA GLY A 30 32.74 10.33 -10.23
C GLY A 30 31.28 10.69 -10.53
N MET A 31 30.62 11.54 -9.73
CA MET A 31 29.34 12.13 -10.13
C MET A 31 29.56 13.12 -11.28
N LEU A 32 28.80 12.93 -12.37
CA LEU A 32 28.85 13.79 -13.55
C LEU A 32 27.53 14.55 -13.73
N PRO A 33 27.57 15.85 -14.09
CA PRO A 33 26.37 16.63 -14.41
C PRO A 33 25.54 15.93 -15.51
N GLY A 34 24.24 15.76 -15.28
CA GLY A 34 23.36 15.10 -16.27
C GLY A 34 23.33 13.57 -16.22
N ARG A 35 24.15 12.91 -15.38
CA ARG A 35 24.22 11.43 -15.32
C ARG A 35 23.67 10.84 -14.03
N CYS A 36 22.51 11.31 -13.57
CA CYS A 36 21.88 10.73 -12.39
C CYS A 36 21.39 9.30 -12.65
N ARG A 37 21.84 8.33 -11.85
CA ARG A 37 21.42 6.92 -11.89
C ARG A 37 20.11 6.63 -11.13
N GLY A 38 19.43 7.66 -10.64
CA GLY A 38 18.21 7.52 -9.87
C GLY A 38 17.07 6.93 -10.71
N LYS A 39 16.24 6.08 -10.09
CA LYS A 39 15.07 5.46 -10.74
C LYS A 39 14.15 6.50 -11.42
N ALA A 40 14.09 7.72 -10.89
CA ALA A 40 13.30 8.83 -11.40
C ALA A 40 13.70 9.30 -12.82
N HIS A 41 14.88 8.91 -13.33
CA HIS A 41 15.33 9.21 -14.70
C HIS A 41 15.16 8.04 -15.68
N LYS A 42 14.70 6.87 -15.21
CA LYS A 42 14.40 5.74 -16.11
C LYS A 42 13.05 5.93 -16.76
N ALA A 43 12.97 5.69 -18.07
CA ALA A 43 11.73 5.81 -18.84
C ALA A 43 10.59 4.93 -18.25
N GLU A 44 10.92 3.71 -17.83
CA GLU A 44 10.03 2.73 -17.16
C GLU A 44 9.36 3.25 -15.87
N HIS A 45 9.89 4.33 -15.30
CA HIS A 45 9.45 4.88 -14.02
C HIS A 45 8.91 6.31 -14.13
N LEU A 46 8.74 6.81 -15.36
CA LEU A 46 8.06 8.07 -15.61
C LEU A 46 6.55 7.84 -15.55
N GLY A 47 5.86 8.62 -14.71
CA GLY A 47 4.41 8.62 -14.64
C GLY A 47 3.77 9.35 -15.82
N TYR A 48 2.44 9.48 -15.78
CA TYR A 48 1.67 10.19 -16.80
C TYR A 48 2.21 11.60 -17.06
N ALA A 49 2.32 11.97 -18.34
CA ALA A 49 2.96 13.21 -18.82
C ALA A 49 4.44 13.39 -18.41
N GLY A 50 5.16 12.30 -18.06
CA GLY A 50 6.58 12.32 -17.71
C GLY A 50 6.88 12.59 -16.23
N ARG A 51 5.89 12.70 -15.33
CA ARG A 51 6.19 13.07 -13.93
C ARG A 51 7.09 12.03 -13.24
N ARG A 52 8.11 12.49 -12.51
CA ARG A 52 9.20 11.69 -11.91
C ARG A 52 8.92 11.21 -10.47
N ILE A 53 7.66 11.03 -10.09
CA ILE A 53 7.29 10.80 -8.69
C ILE A 53 7.08 9.31 -8.43
N LEU A 54 8.11 8.70 -7.83
CA LEU A 54 8.16 7.25 -7.55
C LEU A 54 7.41 6.83 -6.28
N VAL A 55 7.08 7.79 -5.42
CA VAL A 55 6.48 7.54 -4.11
C VAL A 55 5.24 8.40 -3.96
N SER A 56 4.12 7.76 -3.62
CA SER A 56 2.83 8.42 -3.41
C SER A 56 2.93 9.63 -2.49
N ARG A 57 3.80 9.56 -1.46
CA ARG A 57 4.07 10.65 -0.53
C ARG A 57 4.46 11.97 -1.22
N LYS A 58 5.19 11.96 -2.32
CA LYS A 58 5.56 13.20 -3.03
C LYS A 58 4.42 13.73 -3.93
N TRP A 59 3.37 12.94 -4.17
CA TRP A 59 2.14 13.36 -4.86
C TRP A 59 1.11 13.90 -3.87
N SER A 60 0.84 13.15 -2.81
CA SER A 60 -0.24 13.43 -1.87
C SER A 60 0.22 14.19 -0.62
N ASN A 61 1.53 14.31 -0.41
CA ASN A 61 2.13 14.67 0.88
C ASN A 61 1.73 13.76 2.05
N LYS A 62 1.11 12.59 1.77
CA LYS A 62 0.63 11.68 2.81
C LYS A 62 1.57 10.50 3.07
N THR A 63 1.65 10.07 4.32
CA THR A 63 2.31 8.82 4.71
C THR A 63 1.47 7.60 4.35
N LEU A 64 2.08 6.40 4.34
CA LEU A 64 1.32 5.14 4.15
C LEU A 64 0.26 4.94 5.25
N ARG A 65 0.53 5.44 6.46
CA ARG A 65 -0.40 5.39 7.59
C ARG A 65 -1.60 6.29 7.34
N GLU A 66 -1.39 7.51 6.87
CA GLU A 66 -2.47 8.43 6.47
C GLU A 66 -3.31 7.85 5.33
N HIS A 67 -2.68 7.27 4.30
CA HIS A 67 -3.45 6.58 3.25
C HIS A 67 -4.25 5.37 3.74
N LYS A 68 -3.78 4.68 4.78
CA LYS A 68 -4.55 3.61 5.43
C LYS A 68 -5.75 4.20 6.20
N ALA A 69 -5.57 5.32 6.88
CA ALA A 69 -6.64 6.04 7.56
C ALA A 69 -7.68 6.56 6.58
N ASP A 70 -7.27 7.22 5.49
CA ASP A 70 -8.16 7.72 4.42
C ASP A 70 -9.04 6.60 3.85
N ARG A 71 -8.43 5.46 3.50
CA ARG A 71 -9.18 4.30 2.97
C ARG A 71 -10.17 3.75 3.98
N ARG A 72 -9.79 3.70 5.26
CA ARG A 72 -10.70 3.24 6.33
C ARG A 72 -11.86 4.22 6.49
N ALA A 73 -11.59 5.52 6.55
CA ALA A 73 -12.62 6.56 6.65
C ALA A 73 -13.60 6.47 5.47
N TRP A 74 -13.09 6.33 4.24
CA TRP A 74 -13.92 6.16 3.06
C TRP A 74 -14.79 4.90 3.11
N VAL A 75 -14.25 3.77 3.57
CA VAL A 75 -15.05 2.53 3.74
C VAL A 75 -16.12 2.71 4.80
N LEU A 76 -15.82 3.35 5.92
CA LEU A 76 -16.79 3.58 7.00
C LEU A 76 -17.93 4.49 6.54
N ASP A 77 -17.59 5.59 5.87
CA ASP A 77 -18.53 6.52 5.26
C ASP A 77 -19.45 5.81 4.25
N MET A 78 -18.87 5.03 3.34
CA MET A 78 -19.64 4.20 2.38
C MET A 78 -20.57 3.19 3.05
N LEU A 79 -20.23 2.70 4.24
CA LEU A 79 -21.04 1.76 5.01
C LEU A 79 -22.04 2.47 5.95
N GLY A 80 -22.02 3.81 6.02
CA GLY A 80 -22.84 4.57 6.98
C GLY A 80 -22.48 4.29 8.43
N LEU A 81 -21.25 3.85 8.71
CA LEU A 81 -20.77 3.52 10.05
C LEU A 81 -19.98 4.69 10.63
N SER A 82 -20.22 5.03 11.89
CA SER A 82 -19.39 6.00 12.60
C SER A 82 -18.00 5.43 12.89
N ASP A 83 -17.00 6.32 12.92
CA ASP A 83 -15.63 5.97 13.31
C ASP A 83 -15.55 5.46 14.77
N GLU A 84 -16.61 5.69 15.55
CA GLU A 84 -16.78 5.25 16.94
C GLU A 84 -16.82 3.73 17.13
N THR A 85 -16.80 2.96 16.04
CA THR A 85 -16.41 1.54 16.07
C THR A 85 -14.92 1.32 16.44
N VAL A 86 -14.27 2.32 17.05
CA VAL A 86 -13.14 2.08 17.96
C VAL A 86 -13.67 1.22 19.11
N THR A 87 -13.65 -0.09 18.88
CA THR A 87 -13.68 -1.09 19.96
C THR A 87 -12.75 -0.58 21.06
N ASP A 88 -13.27 -0.39 22.28
CA ASP A 88 -12.49 0.06 23.43
C ASP A 88 -11.06 -0.51 23.36
N PRO A 89 -10.02 0.34 23.25
CA PRO A 89 -8.65 -0.11 23.07
C PRO A 89 -8.20 -1.08 24.17
N HIS A 90 -8.86 -1.06 25.33
CA HIS A 90 -8.62 -1.94 26.46
C HIS A 90 -9.55 -3.15 26.54
N ARG A 91 -10.53 -3.29 25.64
CA ARG A 91 -11.40 -4.48 25.56
C ARG A 91 -10.61 -5.76 25.35
N TYR A 92 -9.47 -5.67 24.65
CA TYR A 92 -8.61 -6.81 24.38
C TYR A 92 -7.15 -6.51 24.72
N VAL A 93 -6.54 -7.39 25.51
CA VAL A 93 -5.09 -7.38 25.74
C VAL A 93 -4.46 -8.45 24.86
N TRP A 94 -3.68 -8.01 23.87
CA TRP A 94 -2.93 -8.90 23.00
C TRP A 94 -1.60 -9.28 23.66
N ARG A 95 -1.38 -10.58 23.91
CA ARG A 95 -0.09 -11.11 24.40
C ARG A 95 0.49 -12.07 23.38
N PRO A 96 1.81 -12.02 23.10
CA PRO A 96 2.46 -13.01 22.27
C PRO A 96 2.27 -14.41 22.88
N VAL A 97 1.78 -15.37 22.08
CA VAL A 97 1.67 -16.77 22.51
C VAL A 97 3.05 -17.41 22.44
N SER A 98 3.55 -17.90 23.58
CA SER A 98 4.84 -18.58 23.68
C SER A 98 4.88 -19.82 22.77
N SER A 99 6.03 -20.11 22.18
CA SER A 99 6.23 -21.36 21.44
C SER A 99 6.08 -22.61 22.32
N LYS A 100 6.32 -22.47 23.63
CA LYS A 100 6.23 -23.52 24.65
C LYS A 100 4.84 -23.64 25.30
N ASP A 101 3.88 -22.80 24.90
CA ASP A 101 2.52 -22.87 25.44
C ASP A 101 1.85 -24.19 25.01
N PRO A 102 1.43 -25.07 25.95
CA PRO A 102 0.81 -26.35 25.63
C PRO A 102 -0.54 -26.19 24.91
N ASN A 103 -1.22 -25.05 25.08
CA ASN A 103 -2.48 -24.75 24.41
C ASN A 103 -2.29 -24.11 23.02
N ARG A 104 -1.03 -23.92 22.58
CA ARG A 104 -0.73 -23.34 21.28
C ARG A 104 -1.24 -24.26 20.17
N THR A 105 -2.13 -23.73 19.34
CA THR A 105 -2.62 -24.47 18.16
C THR A 105 -1.43 -24.87 17.25
N PRO A 106 -1.32 -26.16 16.87
CA PRO A 106 -0.26 -26.64 16.00
C PRO A 106 -0.15 -25.84 14.70
N LEU A 107 1.07 -25.68 14.18
CA LEU A 107 1.32 -24.84 13.01
C LEU A 107 0.48 -25.25 11.80
N ALA A 108 0.40 -26.54 11.48
CA ALA A 108 -0.39 -27.04 10.36
C ALA A 108 -1.86 -26.62 10.47
N LYS A 109 -2.46 -26.72 11.66
CA LYS A 109 -3.86 -26.32 11.89
C LYS A 109 -4.06 -24.81 11.76
N ARG A 110 -3.10 -24.00 12.23
CA ARG A 110 -3.12 -22.53 12.01
C ARG A 110 -3.03 -22.18 10.53
N LEU A 111 -2.13 -22.82 9.79
CA LEU A 111 -1.98 -22.61 8.35
C LEU A 111 -3.26 -22.99 7.60
N LEU A 112 -3.86 -24.14 7.89
CA LEU A 112 -5.14 -24.55 7.29
C LEU A 112 -6.27 -23.57 7.60
N ARG A 113 -6.34 -23.05 8.84
CA ARG A 113 -7.32 -22.03 9.22
C ARG A 113 -7.12 -20.72 8.45
N GLU A 114 -5.87 -20.28 8.26
CA GLU A 114 -5.56 -19.10 7.45
C GLU A 114 -5.90 -19.29 5.97
N VAL A 115 -5.61 -20.47 5.40
CA VAL A 115 -6.00 -20.80 4.02
C VAL A 115 -7.51 -20.80 3.85
N ALA A 116 -8.24 -21.41 4.79
CA ALA A 116 -9.70 -21.42 4.79
C ALA A 116 -10.28 -20.01 4.92
N ASN A 117 -9.74 -19.17 5.82
CA ASN A 117 -10.11 -17.77 5.96
C ASN A 117 -9.92 -17.02 4.64
N ARG A 118 -8.75 -17.14 4.01
CA ARG A 118 -8.45 -16.46 2.75
C ARG A 118 -9.36 -16.91 1.61
N ARG A 119 -9.69 -18.21 1.54
CA ARG A 119 -10.67 -18.74 0.56
C ARG A 119 -12.06 -18.14 0.78
N ARG A 120 -12.55 -18.13 2.04
CA ARG A 120 -13.85 -17.54 2.40
C ARG A 120 -13.91 -16.05 2.08
N THR A 121 -12.90 -15.28 2.46
CA THR A 121 -12.83 -13.85 2.16
C THR A 121 -12.83 -13.60 0.66
N ARG A 122 -12.06 -14.37 -0.12
CA ARG A 122 -12.04 -14.23 -1.58
C ARG A 122 -13.40 -14.54 -2.20
N ALA A 123 -14.04 -15.63 -1.80
CA ALA A 123 -15.37 -15.99 -2.28
C ALA A 123 -16.40 -14.89 -1.97
N ARG A 124 -16.38 -14.36 -0.73
CA ARG A 124 -17.26 -13.27 -0.32
C ARG A 124 -17.04 -11.99 -1.12
N LEU A 125 -15.78 -11.63 -1.42
CA LEU A 125 -15.48 -10.47 -2.25
C LEU A 125 -15.97 -10.64 -3.69
N ILE A 126 -15.84 -11.85 -4.26
CA ILE A 126 -16.36 -12.15 -5.60
C ILE A 126 -17.89 -12.02 -5.63
N GLU A 127 -18.58 -12.57 -4.63
CA GLU A 127 -20.03 -12.43 -4.48
C GLU A 127 -20.45 -10.95 -4.38
N LEU A 128 -19.78 -10.17 -3.54
CA LEU A 128 -20.09 -8.75 -3.36
C LEU A 128 -19.86 -7.94 -4.65
N GLN A 129 -18.79 -8.26 -5.39
CA GLN A 129 -18.52 -7.66 -6.70
C GLN A 129 -19.63 -8.00 -7.70
N ALA A 130 -20.01 -9.28 -7.82
CA ALA A 130 -21.09 -9.70 -8.70
C ALA A 130 -22.42 -8.99 -8.37
N ARG A 131 -22.74 -8.84 -7.08
CA ARG A 131 -23.92 -8.10 -6.62
C ARG A 131 -23.85 -6.62 -6.97
N ALA A 132 -22.68 -5.99 -6.83
CA ALA A 132 -22.48 -4.59 -7.18
C ALA A 132 -22.62 -4.35 -8.70
N ASP A 133 -22.18 -5.31 -9.51
CA ASP A 133 -22.27 -5.29 -10.98
C ASP A 133 -23.67 -5.69 -11.50
N GLY A 134 -24.62 -5.98 -10.61
CA GLY A 134 -26.00 -6.35 -10.96
C GLY A 134 -26.17 -7.79 -11.47
N HIS A 135 -25.18 -8.65 -11.27
CA HIS A 135 -25.28 -10.06 -11.64
C HIS A 135 -26.00 -10.87 -10.55
N PRO A 136 -26.89 -11.81 -10.92
CA PRO A 136 -27.54 -12.69 -9.96
C PRO A 136 -26.51 -13.60 -9.31
N VAL A 137 -26.41 -13.55 -7.98
CA VAL A 137 -25.53 -14.44 -7.22
C VAL A 137 -26.17 -15.84 -7.17
N PRO A 138 -25.45 -16.92 -7.52
CA PRO A 138 -26.00 -18.27 -7.38
C PRO A 138 -26.32 -18.57 -5.91
N SER A 139 -27.54 -19.09 -5.68
CA SER A 139 -28.15 -19.34 -4.37
C SER A 139 -27.37 -20.29 -3.43
N SER A 140 -26.33 -20.98 -3.91
CA SER A 140 -25.58 -21.97 -3.14
C SER A 140 -24.64 -21.39 -2.08
N ALA A 141 -24.56 -20.07 -1.92
CA ALA A 141 -23.77 -19.41 -0.89
C ALA A 141 -24.52 -19.22 0.46
N LEU A 142 -25.83 -19.50 0.52
CA LEU A 142 -26.66 -19.26 1.72
C LEU A 142 -26.70 -20.45 2.72
N GLU A 143 -26.22 -21.64 2.35
CA GLU A 143 -26.35 -22.84 3.21
C GLU A 143 -25.25 -23.03 4.27
N VAL A 144 -24.26 -22.14 4.39
CA VAL A 144 -23.16 -22.30 5.39
C VAL A 144 -23.27 -21.30 6.56
N ALA A 145 -24.43 -20.67 6.76
CA ALA A 145 -24.66 -19.69 7.82
C ALA A 145 -25.87 -20.01 8.72
N ALA A 146 -26.22 -21.29 8.87
CA ALA A 146 -27.04 -21.81 9.97
C ALA A 146 -26.18 -22.75 10.83
#